data_AF-A0A355GQ09-F1
#
_entry.id   AF-A0A355GQ09-F1
#
_cell.length_a   1.000
_cell.length_b   1.000
_cell.length_c   1.000
_cell.angle_alpha   90.00
_cell.angle_beta   90.00
_cell.angle_gamma   90.00
#
_symmetry.space_group_name_H-M   'P 1'
#
loop_
_entity.id
_entity.type
_entity.pdbx_description
1 polymer ?
#
loop_
_entity_poly.entity_id
_entity_poly.type
_entity_poly.pdbx_seq_one_letter_code
_entity_poly.pdbx_strand_id
1 'polypeptide(L)'
;MDAVLRPYAMRTAGEPLSMEWDYRKKVFKYTFRHDSQVTAPTEIFVPEWHFPGGAYEVEVSDGSYSTDAANQRLIYRHSGERPEHHIIIKAGRCSCS
;
A
#
# COMPACT_ATOMS: atom_id res chain seq x y z
N MET A 1 11.19 6.98 21.67
CA MET A 1 10.34 5.79 21.51
C MET A 1 9.60 6.03 20.21
N ASP A 2 10.19 5.69 19.07
CA ASP A 2 9.73 6.24 17.78
C ASP A 2 9.63 5.13 16.74
N ALA A 3 8.56 4.32 16.78
CA ALA A 3 8.11 3.46 15.65
C ALA A 3 6.81 2.68 15.94
N VAL A 4 5.78 3.28 16.56
CA VAL A 4 4.47 2.60 16.66
C VAL A 4 3.69 2.69 15.35
N LEU A 5 3.73 3.85 14.67
CA LEU A 5 3.02 4.03 13.40
C LEU A 5 3.77 3.35 12.26
N ARG A 6 3.10 2.42 11.56
CA ARG A 6 3.63 1.69 10.41
C ARG A 6 2.55 1.62 9.32
N PRO A 7 2.93 1.58 8.04
CA PRO A 7 2.00 1.17 7.01
C PRO A 7 1.56 -0.28 7.22
N TYR A 8 0.30 -0.59 6.96
CA TYR A 8 -0.23 -1.95 7.01
C TYR A 8 -1.51 -2.09 6.17
N ALA A 9 -1.82 -3.32 5.75
CA ALA A 9 -3.08 -3.62 5.08
C ALA A 9 -4.23 -3.64 6.09
N MET A 10 -5.17 -2.70 5.97
CA MET A 10 -6.38 -2.67 6.80
C MET A 10 -7.43 -3.63 6.26
N ARG A 11 -7.50 -3.77 4.93
CA ARG A 11 -8.41 -4.67 4.23
C ARG A 11 -7.68 -5.30 3.06
N THR A 12 -7.93 -6.58 2.82
CA THR A 12 -7.33 -7.33 1.72
C THR A 12 -8.42 -8.01 0.94
N ALA A 13 -8.38 -7.90 -0.39
CA ALA A 13 -9.28 -8.58 -1.31
C ALA A 13 -8.88 -10.06 -1.50
N GLY A 14 -8.76 -10.80 -0.38
CA GLY A 14 -8.25 -12.17 -0.37
C GLY A 14 -7.34 -12.46 0.82
N GLU A 15 -6.30 -13.26 0.60
CA GLU A 15 -5.40 -13.80 1.62
C GLU A 15 -4.06 -13.02 1.67
N PRO A 16 -3.72 -12.36 2.79
CA PRO A 16 -2.39 -11.78 3.00
C PRO A 16 -1.30 -12.86 3.01
N LEU A 17 -0.23 -12.68 2.23
CA LEU A 17 0.89 -13.63 2.15
C LEU A 17 2.15 -13.11 2.86
N SER A 18 2.51 -11.84 2.65
CA SER A 18 3.64 -11.22 3.34
C SER A 18 3.43 -9.72 3.52
N MET A 19 3.99 -9.20 4.62
CA MET A 19 3.95 -7.77 4.94
C MET A 19 5.28 -7.37 5.60
N GLU A 20 6.01 -6.47 4.94
CA GLU A 20 7.34 -6.03 5.38
C GLU A 20 7.39 -4.51 5.49
N TRP A 21 8.04 -4.01 6.54
CA TRP A 21 8.30 -2.58 6.73
C TRP A 21 9.76 -2.34 7.12
N ASP A 22 10.51 -1.71 6.21
CA ASP A 22 11.85 -1.18 6.50
C ASP A 22 11.72 0.30 6.87
N TYR A 23 11.70 0.58 8.17
CA TYR A 23 11.55 1.94 8.69
C TYR A 23 12.71 2.88 8.31
N ARG A 24 13.92 2.33 8.10
CA ARG A 24 15.10 3.13 7.77
C ARG A 24 15.04 3.60 6.33
N LYS A 25 14.60 2.72 5.43
CA LYS A 25 14.44 3.02 4.01
C LYS A 25 13.09 3.64 3.68
N LYS A 26 12.15 3.62 4.63
CA LYS A 26 10.73 3.96 4.43
C LYS A 26 10.12 3.16 3.28
N VAL A 27 10.36 1.85 3.28
CA VAL A 27 9.86 0.93 2.25
C VAL A 27 8.90 -0.06 2.89
N PHE A 28 7.67 -0.02 2.44
CA PHE A 28 6.64 -1.01 2.76
C PHE A 28 6.44 -1.94 1.57
N LYS A 29 6.39 -3.23 1.81
CA LYS A 29 6.06 -4.25 0.81
C LYS A 29 4.93 -5.11 1.32
N TYR A 30 3.98 -5.36 0.45
CA TYR A 30 2.84 -6.20 0.76
C TYR A 30 2.54 -7.12 -0.40
N THR A 31 2.33 -8.39 -0.09
CA THR A 31 1.92 -9.41 -1.06
C THR A 31 0.67 -10.11 -0.56
N PHE A 32 -0.29 -10.33 -1.45
CA PHE A 32 -1.51 -11.08 -1.16
C PHE A 32 -1.94 -11.92 -2.35
N ARG A 33 -2.71 -12.98 -2.07
CA ARG A 33 -3.43 -13.77 -3.07
C ARG A 33 -4.87 -13.30 -3.14
N HIS A 34 -5.37 -12.97 -4.32
CA HIS A 34 -6.75 -12.48 -4.41
C HIS A 34 -7.78 -13.61 -4.27
N ASP A 35 -8.97 -13.25 -3.80
CA ASP A 35 -10.18 -14.06 -3.92
C ASP A 35 -11.06 -13.47 -5.03
N SER A 36 -11.33 -14.27 -6.07
CA SER A 36 -12.07 -13.81 -7.26
C SER A 36 -13.54 -13.46 -6.96
N GLN A 37 -14.07 -13.87 -5.80
CA GLN A 37 -15.41 -13.49 -5.35
C GLN A 37 -15.42 -12.12 -4.65
N VAL A 38 -14.25 -11.61 -4.24
CA VAL A 38 -14.15 -10.31 -3.56
C VAL A 38 -13.92 -9.20 -4.57
N THR A 39 -14.92 -8.33 -4.72
CA THR A 39 -14.86 -7.16 -5.63
C THR A 39 -14.45 -5.88 -4.91
N ALA A 40 -14.40 -5.89 -3.58
CA ALA A 40 -13.93 -4.78 -2.76
C ALA A 40 -12.41 -4.60 -2.93
N PRO A 41 -11.88 -3.36 -2.89
CA PRO A 41 -10.45 -3.12 -3.04
C PRO A 41 -9.66 -3.56 -1.80
N THR A 42 -8.36 -3.79 -2.01
CA THR A 42 -7.38 -3.83 -0.92
C THR A 42 -7.09 -2.41 -0.45
N GLU A 43 -7.00 -2.21 0.86
CA GLU A 43 -6.76 -0.90 1.47
C GLU A 43 -5.56 -0.93 2.39
N ILE A 44 -4.60 -0.05 2.15
CA ILE A 44 -3.38 0.10 2.95
C ILE A 44 -3.46 1.42 3.70
N PHE A 45 -3.20 1.39 5.01
CA PHE A 45 -2.94 2.58 5.80
C PHE A 45 -1.53 3.08 5.52
N VAL A 46 -1.39 4.36 5.19
CA VAL A 46 -0.12 5.01 4.84
C VAL A 46 0.09 6.22 5.75
N PRO A 47 0.84 6.09 6.86
CA PRO A 47 0.95 7.13 7.86
C PRO A 47 1.58 8.41 7.32
N GLU A 48 0.91 9.54 7.50
CA GLU A 48 1.43 10.87 7.13
C GLU A 48 2.76 11.19 7.83
N TRP A 49 2.96 10.66 9.04
CA TRP A 49 4.21 10.78 9.78
C TRP A 49 5.44 10.32 8.98
N HIS A 50 5.31 9.22 8.22
CA HIS A 50 6.42 8.71 7.39
C HIS A 50 6.46 9.38 6.03
N PHE A 51 5.29 9.76 5.52
CA PHE A 51 5.06 10.27 4.17
C PHE A 51 4.24 11.58 4.20
N PRO A 52 4.85 12.71 4.62
CA PRO A 52 4.15 13.97 4.79
C PRO A 52 3.56 14.44 3.45
N GLY A 53 2.31 14.90 3.48
CA GLY A 53 1.60 15.35 2.27
C GLY A 53 1.39 14.25 1.22
N GLY A 54 1.55 12.98 1.58
CA GLY A 54 1.48 11.87 0.63
C GLY A 54 2.71 11.77 -0.30
N ALA A 55 3.87 12.27 0.13
CA ALA A 55 5.13 12.18 -0.61
C ALA A 55 5.67 10.74 -0.66
N TYR A 56 5.01 9.87 -1.42
CA TYR A 56 5.38 8.49 -1.66
C TYR A 56 5.11 8.08 -3.11
N GLU A 57 5.89 7.11 -3.56
CA GLU A 57 5.68 6.42 -4.83
C GLU A 57 5.08 5.05 -4.53
N VAL A 58 4.17 4.60 -5.41
CA VAL A 58 3.54 3.29 -5.33
C VAL A 58 3.86 2.51 -6.59
N GLU A 59 4.40 1.32 -6.41
CA GLU A 59 4.57 0.31 -7.46
C GLU A 59 3.61 -0.83 -7.18
N VAL A 60 2.90 -1.28 -8.23
CA VAL A 60 1.96 -2.40 -8.15
C VAL A 60 2.26 -3.40 -9.25
N SER A 61 2.03 -4.68 -8.99
CA SER A 61 2.25 -5.75 -9.96
C SER A 61 1.38 -5.66 -11.22
N ASP A 62 0.20 -5.06 -11.07
CA ASP A 62 -0.89 -5.00 -12.03
C ASP A 62 -2.01 -4.09 -11.50
N GLY A 63 -3.06 -3.90 -12.30
CA GLY A 63 -4.26 -3.19 -11.87
C GLY A 63 -4.06 -1.69 -11.73
N SER A 64 -4.76 -1.09 -10.77
CA SER A 64 -4.73 0.36 -10.54
C SER A 64 -4.84 0.70 -9.07
N TYR A 65 -4.41 1.91 -8.70
CA TYR A 65 -4.57 2.42 -7.36
C TYR A 65 -5.01 3.88 -7.37
N SER A 66 -5.55 4.33 -6.24
CA SER A 66 -5.80 5.73 -5.94
C SER A 66 -5.34 6.04 -4.51
N THR A 67 -4.85 7.25 -4.29
CA THR A 67 -4.42 7.72 -2.96
C THR A 67 -5.48 8.65 -2.37
N ASP A 68 -5.72 8.49 -1.07
CA ASP A 68 -6.57 9.36 -0.26
C ASP A 68 -5.71 9.85 0.92
N ALA A 69 -4.90 10.88 0.66
CA ALA A 69 -3.95 11.40 1.63
C ALA A 69 -4.64 11.98 2.88
N ALA A 70 -5.83 12.58 2.72
CA ALA A 70 -6.61 13.14 3.81
C ALA A 70 -7.01 12.06 4.84
N ASN A 71 -7.29 10.84 4.37
CA ASN A 71 -7.58 9.69 5.23
C ASN A 71 -6.39 8.74 5.40
N GLN A 72 -5.19 9.11 4.95
CA GLN A 72 -3.97 8.29 5.03
C GLN A 72 -4.14 6.88 4.44
N ARG A 73 -4.77 6.80 3.26
CA ARG A 73 -5.15 5.53 2.61
C ARG A 73 -4.61 5.41 1.20
N LEU A 74 -4.16 4.22 0.87
CA LEU A 74 -3.96 3.75 -0.51
C LEU A 74 -5.03 2.70 -0.80
N ILE A 75 -5.77 2.89 -1.89
CA ILE A 75 -6.83 1.99 -2.34
C ILE A 75 -6.34 1.31 -3.61
N TYR A 76 -6.21 -0.02 -3.57
CA TYR A 76 -5.68 -0.83 -4.66
C TYR A 76 -6.74 -1.77 -5.23
N ARG A 77 -6.82 -1.85 -6.56
CA ARG A 77 -7.64 -2.81 -7.30
C ARG A 77 -6.73 -3.62 -8.22
N HIS A 78 -6.64 -4.91 -7.93
CA HIS A 78 -5.91 -5.87 -8.76
C HIS A 78 -6.70 -6.19 -10.05
N SER A 79 -6.00 -6.75 -11.04
CA SER A 79 -6.62 -7.44 -12.16
C SER A 79 -6.86 -8.92 -11.80
N GLY A 80 -7.61 -9.64 -12.65
CA GLY A 80 -7.79 -11.09 -12.52
C GLY A 80 -6.75 -11.93 -13.27
N GLU A 81 -5.72 -11.31 -13.83
CA GLU A 81 -4.77 -11.98 -14.76
C GLU A 81 -3.73 -12.85 -14.04
N ARG A 82 -3.58 -12.69 -12.71
CA ARG A 82 -2.63 -13.42 -11.88
C ARG A 82 -3.22 -13.65 -10.48
N PRO A 83 -2.85 -14.75 -9.80
CA PRO A 83 -3.40 -15.05 -8.47
C PRO A 83 -2.78 -14.22 -7.35
N GLU A 84 -1.53 -13.77 -7.51
CA GLU A 84 -0.77 -13.06 -6.47
C GLU A 84 -0.36 -11.66 -6.93
N HIS A 85 -0.46 -10.71 -6.01
CA HIS A 85 -0.25 -9.29 -6.26
C HIS A 85 0.70 -8.70 -5.23
N HIS A 86 1.50 -7.73 -5.66
CA HIS A 86 2.38 -6.99 -4.76
C HIS A 86 2.15 -5.48 -4.86
N ILE A 87 2.28 -4.83 -3.71
CA ILE A 87 2.24 -3.38 -3.54
C ILE A 87 3.53 -2.98 -2.82
N ILE A 88 4.27 -2.05 -3.41
CA ILE A 88 5.47 -1.47 -2.81
C ILE A 88 5.22 0.03 -2.65
N ILE A 89 5.37 0.52 -1.43
CA ILE A 89 5.30 1.96 -1.11
C ILE A 89 6.69 2.39 -0.65
N LYS A 90 7.23 3.42 -1.30
CA LYS A 90 8.55 3.97 -0.98
C LYS A 90 8.46 5.49 -0.90
N ALA A 91 9.32 6.11 -0.09
CA ALA A 91 9.37 7.57 0.00
C ALA A 91 9.63 8.17 -1.39
N GLY A 92 8.74 9.07 -1.81
CA GLY A 92 8.81 9.74 -3.10
C GLY A 92 9.56 11.06 -2.95
N ARG A 93 10.10 11.59 -4.05
CA ARG A 93 10.60 12.96 -4.04
C ARG A 93 9.39 13.90 -3.94
N CYS A 94 9.39 14.81 -2.96
CA CYS A 94 8.39 15.89 -2.91
C CYS A 94 8.41 16.65 -4.24
N SER A 95 7.35 16.53 -5.04
CA SER A 95 7.05 17.53 -6.06
C SER A 95 6.38 18.70 -5.33
N CYS A 96 7.16 19.70 -4.94
CA CYS A 96 6.61 21.02 -4.65
C CYS A 96 5.98 21.54 -5.95
N SER A 97 4.66 21.54 -6.03
CA SER A 97 3.89 22.33 -7.00
C SER A 97 3.48 23.65 -6.36
#